data_AF-A0AA87Q460-F1
#
_entry.id   AF-A0AA87Q460-F1
#
_cell.length_a   1.000
_cell.length_b   1.000
_cell.length_c   1.000
_cell.angle_alpha   90.00
_cell.angle_beta   90.00
_cell.angle_gamma   90.00
#
_symmetry.space_group_name_H-M   'P 1'
#
loop_
_entity.id
_entity.type
_entity.pdbx_description
1 polymer ?
#
loop_
_entity_poly.entity_id
_entity_poly.type
_entity_poly.pdbx_seq_one_letter_code
_entity_poly.pdbx_strand_id
1 'polypeptide(L)'
;MATKPGSGLLRNKLNFQRREAIDDGYGNEQSGDFATMFTAAAELIPLKGGEPVLAARLTGTQPFIIRIRSCFAAREVDTDWRVVDARNPSRIFNITAAVDPNNKNAWIEIMATQGVAT
;
A
#
# COMPACT_ATOMS: atom_id res chain seq x y z
N MET A 1 14.51 -17.07 1.90
CA MET A 1 14.15 -17.07 3.34
C MET A 1 13.70 -15.67 3.71
N ALA A 2 12.42 -15.45 3.98
CA ALA A 2 11.95 -14.13 4.42
C ALA A 2 12.59 -13.84 5.78
N THR A 3 13.39 -12.78 5.85
CA THR A 3 14.00 -12.33 7.11
C THR A 3 12.89 -12.10 8.15
N LYS A 4 13.16 -12.48 9.41
CA LYS A 4 12.20 -12.25 10.50
C LYS A 4 11.88 -10.75 10.55
N PRO A 5 10.59 -10.38 10.55
CA PRO A 5 10.24 -8.98 10.55
C PRO A 5 10.71 -8.35 11.86
N GLY A 6 11.49 -7.27 11.76
CA GLY A 6 12.21 -6.63 12.87
C GLY A 6 12.15 -5.12 12.75
N SER A 7 12.18 -4.41 13.87
CA SER A 7 11.98 -2.94 13.89
C SER A 7 13.01 -2.16 13.07
N GLY A 8 14.23 -2.71 12.91
CA GLY A 8 15.29 -2.09 12.10
C GLY A 8 15.06 -2.12 10.59
N LEU A 9 14.06 -2.85 10.11
CA LEU A 9 13.74 -2.96 8.68
C LEU A 9 12.70 -1.94 8.20
N LEU A 10 11.99 -1.28 9.13
CA LEU A 10 10.97 -0.27 8.86
C LEU A 10 11.62 1.09 8.54
N ARG A 11 12.39 1.14 7.45
CA ARG A 11 13.19 2.30 7.05
C ARG A 11 12.39 3.38 6.31
N ASN A 12 11.25 3.01 5.72
CA ASN A 12 10.45 3.91 4.89
C ASN A 12 9.29 4.44 5.72
N LYS A 13 8.92 5.71 5.52
CA LYS A 13 7.69 6.27 6.06
C LYS A 13 6.69 6.39 4.92
N LEU A 14 5.54 5.76 5.07
CA LEU A 14 4.49 5.72 4.07
C LEU A 14 3.22 6.38 4.61
N ASN A 15 2.64 7.23 3.79
CA ASN A 15 1.36 7.89 4.02
C ASN A 15 0.26 7.04 3.38
N PHE A 16 -0.66 6.57 4.19
CA PHE A 16 -1.84 5.84 3.75
C PHE A 16 -2.95 6.86 3.53
N GLN A 17 -3.40 6.95 2.28
CA GLN A 17 -4.41 7.90 1.86
C GLN A 17 -5.62 7.14 1.33
N ARG A 18 -6.81 7.60 1.68
CA ARG A 18 -8.06 7.12 1.07
C ARG A 18 -8.76 8.27 0.36
N ARG A 19 -9.65 7.96 -0.57
CA ARG A 19 -10.53 8.96 -1.15
C ARG A 19 -11.63 9.27 -0.15
N GLU A 20 -11.89 10.55 0.08
CA GLU A 20 -13.10 10.94 0.78
C GLU A 20 -14.27 10.82 -0.21
N ALA A 21 -15.27 10.02 0.13
CA ALA A 21 -16.52 9.99 -0.63
C ALA A 21 -17.30 11.25 -0.30
N ILE A 22 -17.23 12.23 -1.19
CA ILE A 22 -18.02 13.46 -1.07
C ILE A 22 -19.30 13.21 -1.86
N ASP A 23 -20.43 13.21 -1.15
CA ASP A 23 -21.74 13.13 -1.79
C ASP A 23 -22.09 14.51 -2.35
N ASP A 24 -22.12 14.64 -3.68
CA ASP A 24 -22.45 15.89 -4.39
C ASP A 24 -23.98 16.15 -4.44
N GLY A 25 -24.79 15.35 -3.72
CA GLY A 25 -26.25 15.50 -3.68
C GLY A 25 -26.97 15.19 -5.01
N TYR A 26 -26.25 14.78 -6.06
CA TYR A 26 -26.78 14.48 -7.40
C TYR A 26 -26.60 13.02 -7.84
N GLY A 27 -26.32 12.10 -6.91
CA GLY A 27 -26.28 10.65 -7.19
C GLY A 27 -25.06 10.16 -7.98
N ASN A 28 -24.03 10.99 -8.13
CA ASN A 28 -22.72 10.58 -8.63
C ASN A 28 -21.72 10.68 -7.48
N GLU A 29 -21.14 9.54 -7.06
CA GLU A 29 -20.05 9.51 -6.08
C GLU A 29 -18.79 10.08 -6.74
N GLN A 30 -18.53 11.38 -6.58
CA GLN A 30 -17.22 11.90 -6.93
C GLN A 30 -16.23 11.47 -5.85
N SER A 31 -15.23 10.72 -6.28
CA SER A 31 -14.01 10.51 -5.50
C SER A 31 -13.39 11.87 -5.18
N GLY A 32 -13.50 12.30 -3.93
CA GLY A 32 -12.89 13.53 -3.45
C GLY A 32 -11.37 13.47 -3.41
N ASP A 33 -10.77 14.50 -2.81
CA ASP A 33 -9.32 14.56 -2.64
C ASP A 33 -8.82 13.41 -1.75
N PHE A 34 -7.59 12.96 -2.00
CA PHE A 34 -7.01 11.88 -1.22
C PHE A 34 -6.50 12.41 0.11
N ALA A 35 -7.21 12.11 1.19
CA ALA A 35 -6.83 12.50 2.54
C ALA A 35 -5.87 11.49 3.17
N THR A 36 -4.80 11.99 3.79
CA THR A 36 -3.87 11.13 4.56
C THR A 36 -4.51 10.73 5.87
N MET A 37 -4.88 9.46 6.00
CA MET A 37 -5.51 8.91 7.20
C MET A 37 -4.46 8.65 8.29
N PHE A 38 -3.33 8.05 7.92
CA PHE A 38 -2.24 7.81 8.85
C PHE A 38 -0.89 7.66 8.14
N THR A 39 0.18 7.88 8.90
CA THR A 39 1.55 7.62 8.45
C THR A 39 2.13 6.48 9.28
N ALA A 40 2.68 5.47 8.61
CA ALA A 40 3.33 4.36 9.29
C ALA A 40 4.74 4.11 8.74
N ALA A 41 5.61 3.64 9.63
CA ALA A 41 6.89 3.09 9.21
C ALA A 41 6.66 1.72 8.57
N ALA A 42 7.27 1.50 7.41
CA ALA A 42 7.04 0.34 6.58
C ALA A 42 8.34 -0.19 5.97
N GLU A 43 8.35 -1.49 5.74
CA GLU A 43 9.36 -2.14 4.91
C GLU A 43 8.79 -2.35 3.51
N LEU A 44 9.54 -1.93 2.50
CA LEU A 44 9.17 -2.09 1.09
C LEU A 44 10.02 -3.21 0.49
N ILE A 45 9.37 -4.28 0.06
CA ILE A 45 10.03 -5.42 -0.58
C ILE A 45 9.57 -5.47 -2.03
N PRO A 46 10.44 -5.10 -3.00
CA PRO A 46 10.12 -5.30 -4.40
C PRO A 46 10.05 -6.78 -4.71
N LEU A 47 8.96 -7.21 -5.34
CA LEU A 47 8.85 -8.55 -5.88
C LEU A 47 9.67 -8.60 -7.17
N LYS A 48 10.69 -9.46 -7.18
CA LYS A 48 11.68 -9.54 -8.27
C LYS A 48 11.66 -10.85 -9.05
N GLY A 49 10.91 -11.86 -8.59
CA GLY A 49 10.87 -13.19 -9.21
C GLY A 49 9.52 -13.87 -9.05
N GLY A 50 9.00 -14.36 -10.17
CA GLY A 50 7.70 -15.02 -10.32
C GLY A 50 7.16 -14.77 -11.73
N GLU A 51 6.58 -15.78 -12.38
CA GLU A 51 5.87 -15.65 -13.66
C GLU A 51 4.89 -14.45 -13.69
N PRO A 52 4.07 -14.19 -12.64
CA PRO A 52 3.19 -13.01 -12.62
C PRO A 52 3.95 -11.68 -12.47
N VAL A 53 5.15 -11.67 -11.89
CA VAL A 53 5.98 -10.46 -11.74
C VAL A 53 6.60 -10.05 -13.07
N LEU A 54 6.97 -11.02 -13.91
CA LEU A 54 7.45 -10.77 -15.28
C LEU A 54 6.34 -10.18 -16.16
N ALA A 55 5.12 -10.71 -16.05
CA ALA A 55 3.95 -10.18 -16.74
C ALA A 55 3.64 -8.73 -16.32
N ALA A 56 3.63 -8.44 -15.01
CA ALA A 56 3.41 -7.07 -14.53
C ALA A 56 4.46 -6.08 -15.05
N ARG A 57 5.73 -6.51 -15.15
CA ARG A 57 6.82 -5.70 -15.70
C ARG A 57 6.68 -5.39 -17.19
N LEU A 58 6.14 -6.33 -17.97
CA LEU A 58 5.79 -6.08 -19.38
C LEU A 58 4.75 -4.96 -19.51
N THR A 59 3.83 -4.86 -18.55
CA THR A 59 2.82 -3.80 -18.46
C THR A 59 3.33 -2.53 -17.74
N GLY A 60 4.64 -2.42 -17.45
CA GLY A 60 5.21 -1.27 -16.77
C GLY A 60 4.80 -1.12 -15.29
N THR A 61 4.28 -2.20 -14.69
CA THR A 61 3.85 -2.24 -13.29
C THR A 61 4.80 -3.09 -12.47
N GLN A 62 5.35 -2.52 -11.41
CA GLN A 62 6.21 -3.22 -10.48
C GLN A 62 5.44 -3.54 -9.18
N PRO A 63 5.21 -4.81 -8.86
CA PRO A 63 4.58 -5.19 -7.60
C PRO A 63 5.57 -5.10 -6.42
N PHE A 64 5.06 -4.67 -5.28
CA PHE A 64 5.76 -4.53 -4.01
C PHE A 64 4.93 -5.14 -2.89
N ILE A 65 5.61 -5.69 -1.89
CA ILE A 65 5.03 -6.02 -0.59
C ILE A 65 5.45 -4.94 0.39
N ILE A 66 4.46 -4.25 0.95
CA ILE A 66 4.60 -3.26 2.01
C ILE A 66 4.28 -3.96 3.33
N ARG A 67 5.26 -4.07 4.23
CA ARG A 67 5.05 -4.67 5.56
C ARG A 67 5.02 -3.59 6.61
N ILE A 68 3.93 -3.55 7.37
CA ILE A 68 3.73 -2.62 8.47
C ILE A 68 3.41 -3.36 9.75
N ARG A 69 3.64 -2.68 10.88
CA ARG A 69 3.13 -3.14 12.17
C ARG A 69 1.61 -3.11 12.13
N SER A 70 0.99 -4.13 12.71
CA SER A 70 -0.44 -4.13 12.96
C SER A 70 -0.79 -2.97 13.92
N CYS A 71 -1.56 -2.01 13.44
CA CYS A 71 -2.22 -1.00 14.25
C CYS A 71 -3.70 -0.94 13.85
N PHE A 72 -4.51 -0.22 14.62
CA PHE A 72 -5.94 -0.10 14.33
C PHE A 72 -6.19 0.42 12.90
N ALA A 73 -5.53 1.53 12.54
CA ALA A 73 -5.66 2.12 11.21
C ALA A 73 -5.14 1.23 10.07
N ALA A 74 -4.12 0.41 10.33
CA ALA A 74 -3.58 -0.54 9.35
C ALA A 74 -4.56 -1.68 9.01
N ARG A 75 -5.51 -1.98 9.91
CA ARG A 75 -6.56 -2.99 9.67
C ARG A 75 -7.72 -2.45 8.84
N GLU A 76 -7.87 -1.13 8.79
CA GLU A 76 -8.87 -0.45 7.98
C GLU A 76 -8.39 -0.22 6.53
N VAL A 77 -7.14 -0.56 6.24
CA VAL A 77 -6.57 -0.42 4.90
C VAL A 77 -7.26 -1.39 3.95
N ASP A 78 -7.89 -0.82 2.94
CA ASP A 78 -8.56 -1.54 1.86
C ASP A 78 -7.91 -1.25 0.49
N THR A 79 -8.33 -1.97 -0.54
CA THR A 79 -7.95 -1.76 -1.95
C THR A 79 -8.32 -0.39 -2.53
N ASP A 80 -9.31 0.31 -1.96
CA ASP A 80 -9.63 1.70 -2.33
C ASP A 80 -8.51 2.69 -1.95
N TRP A 81 -7.65 2.30 -1.01
CA TRP A 81 -6.62 3.18 -0.48
C TRP A 81 -5.39 3.18 -1.40
N ARG A 82 -4.66 4.31 -1.37
CA ARG A 82 -3.34 4.43 -1.97
C ARG A 82 -2.29 4.70 -0.92
N VAL A 83 -1.07 4.29 -1.22
CA VAL A 83 0.09 4.56 -0.38
C VAL A 83 1.01 5.52 -1.09
N VAL A 84 1.48 6.54 -0.39
CA VAL A 84 2.41 7.54 -0.91
C VAL A 84 3.65 7.57 -0.04
N ASP A 85 4.83 7.62 -0.63
CA ASP A 85 6.06 7.76 0.16
C ASP A 85 6.13 9.15 0.80
N ALA A 86 6.31 9.19 2.13
CA ALA A 86 6.33 10.45 2.87
C ALA A 86 7.57 11.30 2.59
N ARG A 87 8.64 10.71 2.04
CA ARG A 87 9.86 11.42 1.61
C ARG A 87 9.80 11.81 0.15
N ASN A 88 9.07 11.06 -0.68
CA ASN A 88 8.92 11.32 -2.10
C ASN A 88 7.44 11.21 -2.52
N PRO A 89 6.69 12.33 -2.58
CA PRO A 89 5.27 12.31 -2.90
C PRO A 89 4.96 11.86 -4.33
N SER A 90 5.94 11.88 -5.24
CA SER A 90 5.78 11.36 -6.61
C SER A 90 5.76 9.82 -6.66
N ARG A 91 6.11 9.15 -5.56
CA ARG A 91 6.11 7.69 -5.47
C ARG A 91 4.81 7.22 -4.85
N ILE A 92 3.88 6.86 -5.73
CA ILE A 92 2.54 6.37 -5.39
C ILE A 92 2.48 4.86 -5.63
N PHE A 93 1.82 4.15 -4.72
CA PHE A 93 1.54 2.73 -4.82
C PHE A 93 0.04 2.51 -4.66
N ASN A 94 -0.55 1.76 -5.58
CA ASN A 94 -1.95 1.35 -5.50
C ASN A 94 -2.05 0.02 -4.75
N ILE A 95 -2.94 -0.07 -3.77
CA ILE A 95 -3.10 -1.27 -2.97
C ILE A 95 -3.95 -2.28 -3.74
N THR A 96 -3.45 -3.50 -3.89
CA THR A 96 -4.16 -4.58 -4.59
C THR A 96 -4.70 -5.64 -3.64
N ALA A 97 -4.06 -5.81 -2.47
CA ALA A 97 -4.54 -6.70 -1.41
C ALA A 97 -3.89 -6.34 -0.08
N ALA A 98 -4.60 -6.52 1.03
CA ALA A 98 -4.06 -6.47 2.38
C ALA A 98 -4.32 -7.81 3.08
N VAL A 99 -3.29 -8.43 3.63
CA VAL A 99 -3.36 -9.73 4.29
C VAL A 99 -2.58 -9.74 5.61
N ASP A 100 -3.11 -10.42 6.63
CA ASP A 100 -2.33 -10.79 7.83
C ASP A 100 -1.77 -12.21 7.61
N PRO A 101 -0.50 -12.36 7.18
CA PRO A 101 0.03 -13.65 6.71
C PRO A 101 0.14 -14.73 7.79
N ASN A 102 0.12 -14.34 9.07
CA ASN A 102 0.33 -15.24 10.20
C ASN A 102 -0.94 -15.39 11.05
N ASN A 103 -1.98 -14.61 10.77
CA ASN A 103 -3.17 -14.39 11.60
C ASN A 103 -2.85 -14.12 13.08
N LYS A 104 -1.63 -13.62 13.36
CA LYS A 104 -1.14 -13.33 14.71
C LYS A 104 -1.23 -11.85 15.05
N ASN A 105 -1.77 -11.02 14.14
CA ASN A 105 -1.98 -9.60 14.39
C ASN A 105 -0.71 -8.90 14.86
N ALA A 106 0.45 -9.32 14.34
CA ALA A 106 1.74 -8.72 14.67
C ALA A 106 2.27 -7.85 13.52
N TRP A 107 1.88 -8.20 12.29
CA TRP A 107 2.35 -7.62 11.04
C TRP A 107 1.29 -7.79 9.97
N ILE A 108 1.08 -6.73 9.21
CA ILE A 108 0.19 -6.74 8.05
C ILE A 108 1.06 -6.61 6.81
N GLU A 109 0.82 -7.48 5.84
CA GLU A 109 1.47 -7.45 4.53
C GLU A 109 0.47 -6.91 3.50
N ILE A 110 0.83 -5.81 2.88
CA ILE A 110 0.02 -5.12 1.90
C ILE A 110 0.70 -5.29 0.56
N MET A 111 0.03 -5.94 -0.37
CA MET A 111 0.45 -5.99 -1.76
C MET A 111 0.03 -4.69 -2.43
N ALA A 112 1.00 -4.01 -3.01
CA ALA A 112 0.77 -2.77 -3.74
C ALA A 112 1.59 -2.75 -5.03
N THR A 113 1.08 -2.08 -6.04
CA THR A 113 1.73 -1.97 -7.34
C THR A 113 2.16 -0.53 -7.59
N GLN A 114 3.40 -0.38 -8.08
CA GLN A 114 3.98 0.88 -8.52
C GLN A 114 4.10 0.82 -10.05
N GLY A 115 3.26 1.54 -10.76
CA GLY A 115 3.19 1.49 -12.22
C GLY A 115 2.26 2.59 -12.68
N VAL A 116 2.63 3.24 -13.79
CA VAL A 116 2.04 4.48 -14.29
C VAL A 116 0.51 4.50 -14.24
N ALA A 117 -0.05 5.45 -13.51
CA ALA A 117 -1.31 6.06 -13.90
C ALA A 117 -0.96 7.00 -15.07
N THR A 118 -1.20 6.55 -16.30
CA THR A 118 -1.47 7.46 -17.42
C THR A 118 -2.89 7.99 -17.26
#